data_AF-A0A803RAT2-F1
#
_entry.id   AF-A0A803RAT2-F1
#
_cell.length_a   1.000
_cell.length_b   1.000
_cell.length_c   1.000
_cell.angle_alpha   90.00
_cell.angle_beta   90.00
_cell.angle_gamma   90.00
#
_symmetry.space_group_name_H-M   'P 1'
#
loop_
_entity.id
_entity.type
_entity.pdbx_description
1 polymer ?
#
loop_
_entity_poly.entity_id
_entity_poly.type
_entity_poly.pdbx_seq_one_letter_code
_entity_poly.pdbx_strand_id
1 'polypeptide(L)'
;MHSRGKGIGKESVLIMMAFAIKNLGIHTFRAKIGDSNTPSLIMFRKLGFEEISHSEIFQEVTLELKVTEAKSSELLCMMDNVVTHK
;
A
#
# COMPACT_ATOMS: atom_id res chain seq x y z
N MET A 1 6.51 -15.81 12.45
CA MET A 1 5.16 -15.29 12.80
C MET A 1 5.16 -14.17 13.86
N HIS A 2 6.32 -13.76 14.41
CA HIS A 2 6.43 -13.00 15.68
C HIS A 2 6.08 -11.48 15.63
N SER A 3 5.88 -10.89 14.44
CA SER A 3 5.63 -9.45 14.28
C SER A 3 4.37 -9.11 13.47
N ARG A 4 3.49 -10.09 13.23
CA ARG A 4 2.20 -9.85 12.56
C ARG A 4 1.28 -9.04 13.48
N GLY A 5 0.42 -8.21 12.90
CA GLY A 5 -0.56 -7.41 13.66
C GLY A 5 0.01 -6.14 14.32
N LYS A 6 1.32 -5.88 14.22
CA LYS A 6 1.99 -4.71 14.81
C LYS A 6 2.00 -3.46 13.90
N GLY A 7 1.28 -3.47 12.77
CA GLY A 7 1.23 -2.33 11.84
C GLY A 7 2.46 -2.13 10.94
N ILE A 8 3.60 -2.75 11.25
CA ILE A 8 4.89 -2.58 10.53
C ILE A 8 4.77 -2.74 9.00
N GLY A 9 4.01 -3.74 8.53
CA GLY A 9 3.82 -3.96 7.10
C GLY A 9 3.06 -2.82 6.41
N LYS A 10 2.06 -2.25 7.10
CA LYS A 10 1.32 -1.08 6.62
C LYS A 10 2.23 0.14 6.55
N GLU A 11 2.99 0.41 7.60
CA GLU A 11 3.93 1.54 7.66
C GLU A 11 4.98 1.46 6.55
N SER A 12 5.56 0.27 6.35
CA SER A 12 6.56 0.04 5.29
C SER A 12 6.00 0.34 3.90
N VAL A 13 4.77 -0.09 3.61
CA VAL A 13 4.09 0.19 2.33
C VAL A 13 3.82 1.68 2.16
N LEU A 14 3.36 2.38 3.20
CA LEU A 14 3.10 3.82 3.14
C LEU A 14 4.38 4.62 2.86
N ILE A 15 5.49 4.28 3.52
CA ILE A 15 6.79 4.93 3.29
C ILE A 15 7.25 4.71 1.86
N MET A 16 7.14 3.49 1.34
CA MET A 16 7.49 3.16 -0.04
C MET A 16 6.65 3.96 -1.05
N MET A 17 5.34 4.06 -0.83
CA MET A 17 4.45 4.83 -1.69
C MET A 17 4.74 6.33 -1.65
N ALA A 18 4.96 6.90 -0.47
CA ALA A 18 5.30 8.31 -0.31
C ALA A 18 6.63 8.65 -1.00
N PHE A 19 7.64 7.78 -0.86
CA PHE A 19 8.91 7.92 -1.57
C PHE A 19 8.72 7.90 -3.09
N ALA A 20 7.94 6.95 -3.61
CA ALA A 20 7.67 6.81 -5.04
C ALA A 20 6.90 8.00 -5.62
N ILE A 21 5.93 8.56 -4.88
CA ILE A 21 5.23 9.79 -5.27
C ILE A 21 6.23 10.96 -5.30
N LYS A 22 6.97 11.17 -4.21
CA LYS A 22 7.85 12.35 -4.04
C LYS A 22 9.00 12.38 -5.04
N ASN A 23 9.65 11.24 -5.27
CA ASN A 23 10.92 11.18 -5.99
C ASN A 23 10.77 10.64 -7.42
N LEU A 24 9.71 9.86 -7.70
CA LEU A 24 9.54 9.18 -8.99
C LEU A 24 8.27 9.63 -9.74
N GLY A 25 7.42 10.46 -9.14
CA GLY A 25 6.17 10.91 -9.78
C GLY A 25 5.18 9.76 -10.04
N ILE A 26 5.24 8.69 -9.25
CA ILE A 26 4.36 7.52 -9.41
C ILE A 26 3.03 7.79 -8.72
N HIS A 27 1.93 7.70 -9.46
CA HIS A 27 0.56 7.92 -8.96
C HIS A 27 -0.35 6.70 -9.07
N THR A 28 0.16 5.56 -9.53
CA THR A 28 -0.62 4.32 -9.60
C THR A 28 0.19 3.17 -9.04
N PHE A 29 -0.37 2.49 -8.04
CA PHE A 29 0.25 1.36 -7.37
C PHE A 29 -0.58 0.11 -7.62
N ARG A 30 0.08 -1.01 -7.94
CA ARG A 30 -0.57 -2.31 -8.10
C ARG A 30 0.05 -3.32 -7.14
N ALA A 31 -0.79 -4.10 -6.49
CA ALA A 31 -0.40 -5.18 -5.61
C ALA A 31 -1.06 -6.49 -6.08
N LYS A 32 -0.25 -7.51 -6.31
CA LYS A 32 -0.70 -8.87 -6.60
C LYS A 32 -0.57 -9.71 -5.34
N ILE A 33 -1.66 -10.31 -4.90
CA ILE A 33 -1.74 -10.99 -3.60
C ILE A 33 -2.45 -12.33 -3.80
N GLY A 34 -1.81 -13.42 -3.38
CA GLY A 34 -2.43 -14.74 -3.42
C GLY A 34 -3.72 -14.80 -2.59
N ASP A 35 -4.72 -15.55 -3.08
CA ASP A 35 -6.07 -15.65 -2.51
C ASP A 35 -6.06 -16.10 -1.04
N SER A 36 -5.13 -16.98 -0.69
CA SER A 36 -4.95 -17.48 0.67
C SER A 36 -4.37 -16.44 1.65
N ASN A 37 -3.82 -15.33 1.17
CA ASN A 37 -3.22 -14.29 2.00
C ASN A 37 -4.26 -13.22 2.40
N THR A 38 -5.32 -13.67 3.06
CA THR A 38 -6.40 -12.83 3.59
C THR A 38 -5.90 -11.63 4.41
N PRO A 39 -4.85 -11.75 5.26
CA PRO A 39 -4.36 -10.61 6.03
C PRO A 39 -3.79 -9.48 5.16
N SER A 40 -3.07 -9.80 4.09
CA SER A 40 -2.59 -8.80 3.14
C SER A 40 -3.74 -8.20 2.34
N LEU A 41 -4.69 -9.02 1.86
CA LEU A 41 -5.88 -8.53 1.14
C LEU A 41 -6.66 -7.50 1.96
N ILE A 42 -6.93 -7.80 3.24
CA ILE A 42 -7.62 -6.88 4.15
C ILE A 42 -6.81 -5.60 4.36
N MET A 43 -5.48 -5.70 4.53
CA MET A 43 -4.62 -4.54 4.72
C MET A 43 -4.65 -3.60 3.51
N PHE A 44 -4.49 -4.13 2.30
CA PHE A 44 -4.49 -3.31 1.08
C PHE A 44 -5.87 -2.72 0.79
N ARG A 45 -6.97 -3.46 1.01
CA ARG A 45 -8.33 -2.92 0.92
C ARG A 45 -8.56 -1.77 1.90
N LYS A 46 -8.06 -1.88 3.15
CA LYS A 46 -8.11 -0.78 4.15
C LYS A 46 -7.27 0.44 3.77
N LEU A 47 -6.25 0.27 2.94
CA LEU A 47 -5.46 1.37 2.37
C LEU A 47 -6.15 2.05 1.17
N GLY A 48 -7.32 1.55 0.75
CA GLY A 48 -8.09 2.07 -0.37
C GLY A 48 -7.75 1.43 -1.71
N PHE A 49 -6.98 0.34 -1.74
CA PHE A 49 -6.78 -0.40 -2.98
C PHE A 49 -8.05 -1.15 -3.38
N GLU A 50 -8.39 -1.07 -4.66
CA GLU A 50 -9.56 -1.72 -5.26
C GLU A 50 -9.14 -2.88 -6.13
N GLU A 51 -9.97 -3.91 -6.21
CA GLU A 51 -9.71 -5.08 -7.05
C GLU A 51 -9.97 -4.75 -8.53
N ILE A 52 -8.99 -5.04 -9.38
CA ILE A 52 -9.09 -4.80 -10.83
C ILE A 52 -9.12 -6.08 -11.65
N SER A 53 -8.57 -7.18 -11.13
CA SER A 53 -8.59 -8.49 -11.80
C SER A 53 -8.22 -9.61 -10.84
N HIS A 54 -8.73 -10.81 -11.11
CA HIS A 54 -8.32 -12.06 -10.47
C HIS A 54 -7.69 -12.98 -11.51
N SER A 55 -6.69 -13.76 -11.08
CA SER A 55 -6.03 -14.76 -11.91
C SER A 55 -6.23 -16.14 -11.30
N GLU A 56 -7.03 -16.97 -11.98
CA GLU A 56 -7.29 -18.34 -11.56
C GLU A 56 -6.06 -19.25 -11.69
N ILE A 57 -5.17 -18.99 -12.65
CA ILE A 57 -3.97 -19.80 -12.85
C ILE A 57 -2.98 -19.61 -11.69
N PHE A 58 -2.85 -18.37 -11.21
CA PHE A 58 -1.92 -18.01 -10.13
C PHE A 58 -2.59 -17.96 -8.75
N GLN A 59 -3.92 -18.09 -8.70
CA GLN A 59 -4.73 -17.93 -7.49
C GLN A 59 -4.37 -16.62 -6.77
N GLU A 60 -4.38 -15.50 -7.53
CA GLU A 60 -4.02 -14.17 -7.05
C GLU A 60 -5.05 -13.11 -7.44
N VAL A 61 -5.27 -12.17 -6.51
CA VAL A 61 -6.00 -10.93 -6.73
C VAL A 61 -5.01 -9.82 -7.09
N THR A 62 -5.29 -9.08 -8.16
CA THR A 62 -4.61 -7.82 -8.46
C THR A 62 -5.46 -6.66 -7.94
N LEU A 63 -4.87 -5.90 -7.01
CA LEU A 63 -5.42 -4.68 -6.45
C LEU A 63 -4.69 -3.46 -7.02
N GLU A 64 -5.39 -2.34 -7.20
CA GLU A 64 -4.86 -1.08 -7.70
C GLU A 64 -5.27 0.08 -6.78
N LEU A 65 -4.36 1.04 -6.59
CA LEU A 65 -4.67 2.33 -6.01
C LEU A 65 -4.18 3.43 -6.96
N LYS A 66 -5.11 4.25 -7.44
CA LYS A 66 -4.82 5.52 -8.10
C LYS A 66 -4.75 6.62 -7.06
N VAL A 67 -3.58 7.22 -6.91
CA VAL A 67 -3.32 8.27 -5.94
C VAL A 67 -3.86 9.59 -6.49
N THR A 68 -4.94 10.07 -5.90
CA THR A 68 -5.47 11.42 -6.13
C THR A 68 -4.60 12.47 -5.45
N GLU A 69 -4.71 13.74 -5.85
CA GLU A 69 -3.96 14.84 -5.23
C GLU A 69 -4.14 14.89 -3.70
N ALA A 70 -5.38 14.70 -3.22
CA ALA A 70 -5.68 14.63 -1.79
C ALA A 70 -4.94 13.47 -1.10
N LYS A 71 -4.92 12.28 -1.72
CA LYS A 71 -4.23 11.11 -1.15
C LYS A 71 -2.71 11.27 -1.21
N SER A 72 -2.17 11.90 -2.25
CA SER A 72 -0.73 12.23 -2.29
C SER A 72 -0.33 13.21 -1.20
N SER A 73 -1.14 14.25 -0.94
CA SER A 73 -0.88 15.20 0.13
C SER A 73 -0.90 14.54 1.51
N GLU A 74 -1.84 13.61 1.74
CA GLU A 74 -1.92 12.80 2.97
C GLU A 74 -0.65 11.97 3.16
N LEU A 75 -0.22 11.24 2.12
CA LEU A 75 0.96 10.37 2.16
C LEU A 75 2.27 11.15 2.37
N LEU A 76 2.41 12.31 1.73
CA LEU A 76 3.60 13.15 1.87
C LEU A 76 3.67 13.77 3.27
N CYS A 77 2.54 14.28 3.79
CA CYS A 77 2.46 14.82 5.16
C CYS A 77 2.83 13.76 6.21
N MET A 78 2.40 12.50 6.03
CA MET A 78 2.82 11.41 6.91
C MET A 78 4.34 11.17 6.90
N MET A 79 4.99 11.31 5.74
CA MET A 79 6.43 11.10 5.60
C MET A 79 7.25 12.17 6.32
N ASP A 80 6.81 13.43 6.29
CA ASP A 80 7.52 14.52 6.96
C ASP A 80 7.48 14.39 8.50
N ASN A 81 6.42 13.80 9.06
CA ASN A 81 6.28 13.56 10.51
C ASN A 81 7.13 12.37 11.02
N VAL A 82 7.47 11.41 10.15
CA VAL A 82 8.32 10.25 10.52
C VAL A 82 9.79 10.67 10.65
N VAL A 83 10.22 11.72 9.95
CA VAL A 83 11.61 12.21 9.97
C VAL A 83 11.91 13.09 11.21
N THR A 84 10.88 13.59 11.91
CA THR A 84 11.03 14.53 13.03
C THR A 84 11.23 13.91 14.42
N HIS A 85 11.20 12.58 14.57
CA HIS A 85 11.62 11.95 15.82
C HIS A 85 13.13 11.68 15.80
N LYS A 86 13.91 12.73 16.08
CA LYS A 86 15.32 12.67 16.49
C LYS A 86 15.45 12.59 18.00
#